data_AF-A0AAV2K219-F1
#
_entry.id   AF-A0AAV2K219-F1
#
_cell.length_a   1.000
_cell.length_b   1.000
_cell.length_c   1.000
_cell.angle_alpha   90.00
_cell.angle_beta   90.00
_cell.angle_gamma   90.00
#
_symmetry.space_group_name_H-M   'P 1'
#
loop_
_entity.id
_entity.type
_entity.pdbx_description
1 polymer ?
#
loop_
_entity_poly.entity_id
_entity_poly.type
_entity_poly.pdbx_seq_one_letter_code
_entity_poly.pdbx_strand_id
1 'polypeptide(L)'
;MCFVYGSPLFPGASLLLNCTVLCGINISPHNCVALWKAKHADLHSEDYTMTKHVDTNPSKQTIVTQRLHIHQLTADHFRDEYQCVGRSVAVEPVSFIVRLQARRESQAPSSA
;
A
#
# COMPACT_ATOMS: atom_id res chain seq x y z
N MET A 1 -11.07 -12.60 -1.11
CA MET A 1 -12.08 -11.62 -0.68
C MET A 1 -11.38 -10.67 0.29
N CYS A 2 -10.91 -9.50 -0.19
CA CYS A 2 -10.17 -8.56 0.64
C CYS A 2 -11.15 -7.53 1.19
N PHE A 3 -11.38 -7.56 2.50
CA PHE A 3 -12.16 -6.53 3.20
C PHE A 3 -11.28 -5.31 3.41
N VAL A 4 -11.58 -4.22 2.71
CA VAL A 4 -10.98 -2.91 2.98
C VAL A 4 -11.79 -2.28 4.12
N TYR A 5 -11.39 -2.54 5.37
CA TYR A 5 -11.81 -1.71 6.51
C TYR A 5 -10.98 -0.42 6.44
N GLY A 6 -11.40 0.51 5.58
CA GLY A 6 -10.79 1.82 5.46
C GLY A 6 -11.70 2.88 6.08
N SER A 7 -11.21 3.54 7.13
CA SER A 7 -11.75 4.82 7.60
C SER A 7 -11.95 5.78 6.41
N PRO A 8 -12.97 6.66 6.44
CA PRO A 8 -13.22 7.58 5.34
C PRO A 8 -11.96 8.41 5.04
N LEU A 9 -11.54 8.43 3.77
CA LEU A 9 -10.39 9.22 3.32
C LEU A 9 -10.85 10.64 2.99
N PHE A 10 -10.32 11.61 3.74
CA PHE A 10 -10.55 13.04 3.52
C PHE A 10 -9.19 13.76 3.44
N PRO A 11 -9.11 14.90 2.73
CA PRO A 11 -7.91 15.74 2.76
C PRO A 11 -7.53 16.09 4.20
N GLY A 12 -6.25 15.95 4.54
CA GLY A 12 -5.75 16.13 5.91
C GLY A 12 -5.63 14.84 6.73
N ALA A 13 -6.24 13.73 6.31
CA ALA A 13 -6.07 12.45 7.00
C ALA A 13 -4.71 11.80 6.68
N SER A 14 -4.17 11.03 7.64
CA SER A 14 -3.03 10.15 7.41
C SER A 14 -3.49 8.79 6.88
N LEU A 15 -2.75 8.20 5.94
CA LEU A 15 -3.10 6.91 5.33
C LEU A 15 -1.91 5.95 5.31
N LEU A 16 -2.13 4.71 5.71
CA LEU A 16 -1.14 3.64 5.64
C LEU A 16 -1.56 2.59 4.59
N LEU A 17 -0.77 2.44 3.53
CA LEU A 17 -0.94 1.44 2.49
C LEU A 17 0.04 0.28 2.71
N ASN A 18 -0.47 -0.95 2.73
CA ASN A 18 0.34 -2.15 2.91
C ASN A 18 0.50 -2.92 1.59
N CYS A 19 1.73 -3.08 1.13
CA CYS A 19 2.10 -3.95 0.01
C CYS A 19 2.70 -5.22 0.59
N THR A 20 1.91 -6.29 0.68
CA THR A 20 2.35 -7.58 1.25
C THR A 20 2.53 -8.62 0.15
N VAL A 21 3.70 -9.24 0.12
CA VAL A 21 4.10 -10.23 -0.88
C VAL A 21 4.49 -11.52 -0.18
N LEU A 22 3.83 -12.62 -0.54
CA LEU A 22 4.22 -13.97 -0.13
C LEU A 22 5.28 -14.49 -1.12
N CYS A 23 6.51 -14.67 -0.64
CA CYS A 23 7.65 -15.00 -1.48
C CYS A 23 7.83 -16.52 -1.70
N GLY A 24 7.16 -17.34 -0.87
CA GLY A 24 7.26 -18.80 -0.88
C GLY A 24 7.95 -19.36 0.36
N ILE A 25 8.31 -20.65 0.30
CA ILE A 25 8.91 -21.42 1.40
C ILE A 25 10.42 -21.49 1.21
N ASN A 26 11.21 -21.31 2.28
CA ASN A 26 12.69 -21.33 2.27
C ASN A 26 13.36 -20.28 1.37
N ILE A 27 12.64 -19.23 0.96
CA ILE A 27 13.21 -18.15 0.16
C ILE A 27 13.86 -17.13 1.09
N SER A 28 15.15 -16.81 0.85
CA SER A 28 15.83 -15.75 1.59
C SER A 28 15.08 -14.41 1.44
N PRO A 29 14.85 -13.65 2.52
CA PRO A 29 14.25 -12.32 2.45
C PRO A 29 14.98 -11.34 1.55
N HIS A 30 16.27 -11.57 1.27
CA HIS A 30 17.05 -10.77 0.32
C HIS A 30 16.64 -11.02 -1.14
N ASN A 31 16.11 -12.20 -1.43
CA ASN A 31 15.66 -12.60 -2.76
C ASN A 31 14.18 -12.24 -3.00
N CYS A 32 13.56 -11.50 -2.07
CA CYS A 32 12.19 -11.05 -2.18
C CYS A 32 12.06 -9.56 -1.89
N VAL A 33 11.31 -8.87 -2.75
CA VAL A 33 11.13 -7.44 -2.69
C VAL A 33 9.64 -7.12 -2.81
N ALA A 34 9.14 -6.36 -1.83
CA ALA A 34 7.91 -5.60 -1.95
C ALA A 34 8.30 -4.13 -2.06
N LEU A 35 7.80 -3.45 -3.09
CA LEU A 35 8.12 -2.05 -3.35
C LEU A 35 6.88 -1.25 -3.77
N TRP A 36 6.79 0.00 -3.33
CA TRP A 36 5.81 0.97 -3.80
C TRP A 36 6.42 1.85 -4.89
N LYS A 37 5.59 2.18 -5.87
CA LYS A 37 5.83 3.21 -6.88
C LYS A 37 4.61 4.11 -6.96
N ALA A 38 4.83 5.36 -7.31
CA ALA A 38 3.78 6.26 -7.71
C ALA A 38 4.00 6.66 -9.16
N LYS A 39 2.92 7.00 -9.87
CA LYS A 39 3.01 7.39 -11.27
C LYS A 39 3.52 8.82 -11.42
N HIS A 40 3.16 9.71 -10.51
CA HIS A 40 3.54 11.12 -10.56
C HIS A 40 4.24 11.61 -9.28
N ALA A 41 3.86 11.09 -8.10
CA ALA A 41 4.45 11.52 -6.84
C ALA A 41 5.88 11.00 -6.65
N ASP A 42 6.70 11.83 -6.02
CA ASP A 42 7.99 11.40 -5.49
C ASP A 42 7.81 10.81 -4.08
N LEU A 43 7.85 9.48 -3.97
CA LEU A 43 7.70 8.77 -2.70
C LEU A 43 8.88 8.99 -1.73
N HIS A 44 9.93 9.72 -2.15
CA HIS A 44 11.02 10.14 -1.28
C HIS A 44 10.80 11.53 -0.66
N SER A 45 9.71 12.23 -0.98
CA SER A 45 9.38 13.51 -0.33
C SER A 45 9.05 13.32 1.16
N GLU A 46 9.04 14.43 1.90
CA GLU A 46 8.71 14.45 3.33
C GLU A 46 7.25 14.03 3.63
N ASP A 47 6.38 14.06 2.61
CA ASP A 47 4.96 13.67 2.73
C ASP A 47 4.78 12.15 2.93
N TYR A 48 5.82 11.38 2.61
CA TYR A 48 5.79 9.94 2.60
C TYR A 48 6.80 9.34 3.59
N THR A 49 6.46 8.18 4.12
CA THR A 49 7.42 7.35 4.85
C THR A 49 7.23 5.90 4.48
N MET A 50 8.32 5.27 4.02
CA MET A 50 8.32 3.86 3.66
C MET A 50 8.98 3.04 4.77
N THR A 51 8.30 1.97 5.19
CA THR A 51 8.89 1.00 6.13
C THR A 51 8.81 -0.40 5.53
N LYS A 52 9.83 -1.22 5.78
CA LYS A 52 9.87 -2.62 5.35
C LYS A 52 9.78 -3.51 6.58
N HIS A 53 8.95 -4.54 6.50
CA HIS A 53 8.84 -5.60 7.47
C HIS A 53 8.98 -6.95 6.77
N VAL A 54 9.70 -7.86 7.40
CA VAL A 54 9.87 -9.23 6.94
C VAL A 54 9.33 -10.11 8.04
N ASP A 55 8.33 -10.91 7.70
CA ASP A 55 7.81 -11.97 8.56
C ASP A 55 8.35 -13.30 8.06
N THR A 56 9.06 -14.00 8.94
CA THR A 56 9.51 -15.37 8.75
C THR A 56 8.77 -16.24 9.75
N ASN A 57 7.65 -16.80 9.28
CA ASN A 57 6.78 -17.65 10.07
C ASN A 57 7.47 -19.01 10.36
N PRO A 58 7.16 -19.72 11.47
CA PRO A 58 7.67 -21.08 11.74
C PRO A 58 7.50 -22.08 10.59
N SER A 59 6.54 -21.87 9.68
CA SER A 59 6.37 -22.65 8.44
C SER A 59 7.44 -22.38 7.36
N LYS A 60 8.51 -21.65 7.68
CA LYS A 60 9.58 -21.19 6.75
C LYS A 60 9.07 -20.41 5.54
N GLN A 61 7.88 -19.82 5.67
CA GLN A 61 7.36 -18.90 4.68
C GLN A 61 7.99 -17.54 4.87
N THR A 62 8.42 -16.94 3.77
CA THR A 62 8.94 -15.58 3.77
C THR A 62 7.86 -14.65 3.23
N ILE A 63 7.41 -13.73 4.08
CA ILE A 63 6.45 -12.69 3.72
C ILE A 63 7.15 -11.36 3.88
N VAL A 64 7.12 -10.55 2.82
CA VAL A 64 7.69 -9.19 2.85
C VAL A 64 6.54 -8.20 2.72
N THR A 65 6.45 -7.28 3.68
CA THR A 65 5.50 -6.18 3.65
C THR A 65 6.26 -4.87 3.55
N GLN A 66 5.97 -4.08 2.52
CA GLN A 66 6.37 -2.67 2.50
C GLN A 66 5.15 -1.79 2.77
N ARG A 67 5.26 -0.93 3.79
CA ARG A 67 4.21 0.02 4.14
C ARG A 67 4.58 1.39 3.62
N LEU A 68 3.65 2.03 2.94
CA LEU A 68 3.74 3.42 2.53
C LEU A 68 2.80 4.23 3.42
N HIS A 69 3.36 5.08 4.26
CA HIS A 69 2.61 6.03 5.07
C HIS A 69 2.57 7.37 4.32
N ILE A 70 1.36 7.88 4.10
CA ILE A 70 1.10 9.23 3.60
C ILE A 70 0.67 10.05 4.81
N HIS A 71 1.50 10.99 5.25
CA HIS A 71 1.25 11.70 6.52
C HIS A 71 0.02 12.57 6.45
N GLN A 72 -0.21 13.24 5.31
CA GLN A 72 -1.33 14.14 5.10
C GLN A 72 -1.87 14.03 3.67
N LEU A 73 -3.11 13.55 3.53
CA LEU A 73 -3.75 13.45 2.21
C LEU A 73 -4.04 14.84 1.62
N THR A 74 -3.70 15.02 0.35
CA THR A 74 -3.98 16.23 -0.44
C THR A 74 -4.78 15.86 -1.68
N ALA A 75 -5.28 16.85 -2.41
CA ALA A 75 -5.98 16.61 -3.67
C ALA A 75 -5.12 15.89 -4.72
N ASP A 76 -3.79 16.07 -4.67
CA ASP A 76 -2.86 15.39 -5.57
C ASP A 76 -2.78 13.89 -5.30
N HIS A 77 -2.82 13.48 -4.02
CA HIS A 77 -2.79 12.07 -3.64
C HIS A 77 -3.99 11.27 -4.20
N PHE A 78 -5.14 11.92 -4.39
CA PHE A 78 -6.32 11.29 -5.01
C PHE A 78 -6.24 11.19 -6.54
N ARG A 79 -5.37 11.97 -7.18
CA ARG A 79 -5.14 11.93 -8.64
C ARG A 79 -4.07 10.92 -9.03
N ASP A 80 -3.27 10.47 -8.09
CA ASP A 80 -2.15 9.59 -8.37
C ASP A 80 -2.52 8.09 -8.39
N GLU A 81 -1.62 7.29 -8.95
CA GLU A 81 -1.72 5.84 -9.01
C GLU A 81 -0.56 5.23 -8.24
N TYR A 82 -0.86 4.55 -7.13
CA TYR A 82 0.13 3.89 -6.30
C TYR A 82 0.23 2.42 -6.72
N GLN A 83 1.39 1.99 -7.20
CA GLN A 83 1.64 0.62 -7.63
C GLN A 83 2.49 -0.12 -6.59
N CYS A 84 1.91 -1.17 -6.01
CA CYS A 84 2.64 -2.17 -5.24
C CYS A 84 3.23 -3.20 -6.21
N VAL A 85 4.53 -3.43 -6.14
CA VAL A 85 5.24 -4.41 -6.98
C VAL A 85 5.89 -5.45 -6.07
N GLY A 86 5.57 -6.71 -6.31
CA GLY A 86 6.23 -7.86 -5.71
C GLY A 86 7.19 -8.51 -6.69
N ARG A 87 8.42 -8.76 -6.25
CA ARG A 87 9.43 -9.49 -7.04
C ARG A 87 10.06 -10.56 -6.17
N SER A 88 10.28 -11.73 -6.74
CA SER A 88 11.07 -12.80 -6.13
C SER A 88 11.86 -13.50 -7.23
N VAL A 89 13.03 -14.04 -6.88
CA VAL A 89 13.88 -14.77 -7.86
C VAL A 89 13.18 -16.02 -8.40
N ALA A 90 12.18 -16.54 -7.68
CA ALA A 90 11.47 -17.77 -8.03
C ALA A 90 10.19 -17.56 -8.85
N VAL A 91 9.70 -16.32 -9.00
CA VAL A 91 8.38 -16.05 -9.61
C VAL A 91 8.40 -14.73 -10.37
N GLU A 92 7.62 -14.68 -11.46
CA GLU A 92 7.45 -13.47 -12.26
C GLU A 92 6.98 -12.29 -11.40
N PRO A 93 7.44 -11.06 -11.69
CA PRO A 93 7.00 -9.87 -10.98
C PRO A 93 5.48 -9.70 -11.06
N VAL A 94 4.87 -9.48 -9.91
CA VAL A 94 3.45 -9.14 -9.80
C VAL A 94 3.30 -7.68 -9.42
N SER A 95 2.26 -7.02 -9.93
CA SER A 95 1.95 -5.65 -9.52
C SER A 95 0.47 -5.40 -9.37
N PHE A 96 0.12 -4.55 -8.41
CA PHE A 96 -1.24 -4.14 -8.12
C PHE A 96 -1.30 -2.62 -8.02
N ILE A 97 -2.25 -2.01 -8.71
CA ILE A 97 -2.46 -0.56 -8.71
C ILE A 97 -3.56 -0.23 -7.69
N VAL A 98 -3.29 0.76 -6.86
CA VAL A 98 -4.19 1.33 -5.86
C VAL A 98 -4.46 2.77 -6.23
N ARG A 99 -5.74 3.11 -6.39
CA ARG A 99 -6.21 4.49 -6.59
C ARG A 99 -7.01 4.90 -5.37
N LEU A 100 -6.68 6.04 -4.79
CA LEU A 100 -7.40 6.56 -3.64
C LEU A 100 -8.72 7.17 -4.09
N GLN A 101 -9.78 6.98 -3.32
CA GLN A 101 -11.07 7.62 -3.55
C GLN A 101 -11.45 8.44 -2.32
N ALA A 102 -11.67 9.74 -2.54
CA ALA A 102 -12.23 10.61 -1.51
C ALA A 102 -13.69 10.21 -1.26
N ARG A 103 -14.10 10.16 0.00
CA ARG A 103 -15.51 9.99 0.33
C ARG A 103 -16.24 11.26 -0.12
N ARG A 104 -17.22 11.12 -1.03
CA ARG A 104 -18.23 12.18 -1.20
C ARG A 104 -19.01 12.25 0.11
N GLU A 105 -19.20 13.44 0.66
CA GLU A 105 -20.22 13.66 1.69
C GLU A 105 -21.58 13.32 1.11
N SER A 106 -21.98 12.06 1.22
CA SER A 106 -23.35 11.65 0.92
C SER A 106 -24.24 12.16 2.05
N GLN A 107 -24.92 13.27 1.77
CA GLN A 107 -26.24 13.65 2.27
C GLN A 107 -26.50 13.44 3.77
N ALA A 108 -26.62 14.57 4.49
CA ALA A 108 -27.46 14.65 5.68
C ALA A 108 -28.80 13.96 5.42
N PRO A 109 -29.36 13.18 6.37
CA PRO A 109 -30.70 12.64 6.21
C PRO A 109 -31.66 13.83 6.06
N SER A 110 -32.25 13.95 4.89
CA SER A 110 -33.43 14.78 4.67
C SER A 110 -34.53 14.25 5.58
N SER A 111 -34.71 14.88 6.73
CA SER A 111 -35.91 14.73 7.56
C SER A 111 -37.10 15.29 6.79
N ALA A 112 -38.00 14.41 6.36
CA ALA A 112 -39.35 14.72 5.93
C ALA A 112 -40.32 13.89 6.77
#